data_AF-A0A498FL16-F1
#
_entry.id   AF-A0A498FL16-F1
#
_cell.length_a   1.000
_cell.length_b   1.000
_cell.length_c   1.000
_cell.angle_alpha   90.00
_cell.angle_beta   90.00
_cell.angle_gamma   90.00
#
_symmetry.space_group_name_H-M   'P 1'
#
loop_
_entity.id
_entity.type
_entity.pdbx_description
1 polymer ?
#
loop_
_entity_poly.entity_id
_entity_poly.type
_entity_poly.pdbx_seq_one_letter_code
_entity_poly.pdbx_strand_id
1 'polypeptide(L)'
;MPDILVEPDETAAALRQYVRDNPAVRKDAYEYEDTDPVQGACYLLAEAYFHAAGGQDSFDVYRLDWSEVNPAYDGAHWFLRRSDDGAIVDLSLSTPDDGADVPWDQARHRAFITGYTPSNRTQTALQAVGLHS
;
A
#
# COMPACT_ATOMS: atom_id res chain seq x y z
N MET A 1 -14.17 -8.27 -12.14
CA MET A 1 -13.03 -8.15 -11.22
C MET A 1 -12.57 -6.70 -11.26
N PRO A 2 -12.15 -6.11 -10.14
CA PRO A 2 -11.54 -4.78 -10.16
C PRO A 2 -10.24 -4.82 -10.98
N ASP A 3 -9.89 -3.70 -11.60
CA ASP A 3 -8.56 -3.51 -12.18
C ASP A 3 -7.55 -3.29 -11.04
N ILE A 4 -6.45 -4.05 -11.03
CA ILE A 4 -5.47 -4.09 -9.94
C ILE A 4 -4.10 -3.73 -10.49
N LEU A 5 -3.52 -2.68 -9.93
CA LEU A 5 -2.23 -2.12 -10.32
C LEU A 5 -1.24 -2.27 -9.16
N VAL A 6 -0.21 -3.09 -9.35
CA VAL A 6 0.83 -3.33 -8.33
C VAL A 6 2.08 -2.47 -8.56
N GLU A 7 2.30 -2.04 -9.80
CA GLU A 7 3.41 -1.21 -10.23
C GLU A 7 2.94 -0.33 -11.41
N PRO A 8 2.06 0.67 -11.16
CA PRO A 8 1.46 1.49 -12.22
C PRO A 8 2.46 2.38 -12.99
N ASP A 9 3.59 2.73 -12.37
CA ASP A 9 4.60 3.62 -12.95
C ASP A 9 5.99 3.44 -12.29
N GLU A 10 6.96 4.24 -12.73
CA GLU A 10 8.33 4.23 -12.20
C GLU A 10 8.42 4.61 -10.71
N THR A 11 7.49 5.45 -10.23
CA THR A 11 7.41 5.83 -8.81
C THR A 11 7.07 4.61 -7.96
N ALA A 12 6.07 3.84 -8.39
CA ALA A 12 5.69 2.61 -7.72
C ALA A 12 6.82 1.57 -7.75
N ALA A 13 7.52 1.43 -8.88
CA ALA A 13 8.67 0.54 -9.01
C ALA A 13 9.80 0.92 -8.04
N ALA A 14 10.12 2.22 -7.95
CA ALA A 14 11.14 2.74 -7.05
C ALA A 14 10.80 2.50 -5.56
N LEU A 15 9.54 2.72 -5.17
CA LEU A 15 9.07 2.47 -3.81
C LEU A 15 9.10 0.98 -3.44
N ARG A 16 8.71 0.09 -4.36
CA ARG A 16 8.83 -1.37 -4.18
C ARG A 16 10.28 -1.79 -3.99
N GLN A 17 11.18 -1.26 -4.83
CA GLN A 17 12.61 -1.54 -4.70
C GLN A 17 13.19 -1.04 -3.37
N TYR A 18 12.81 0.17 -2.92
CA TYR A 18 13.22 0.68 -1.61
C TYR A 18 12.85 -0.28 -0.47
N VAL A 19 11.64 -0.85 -0.47
CA VAL A 19 11.22 -1.83 0.56
C VAL A 19 12.05 -3.11 0.48
N ARG A 20 12.36 -3.60 -0.73
CA ARG A 20 13.22 -4.79 -0.90
C ARG A 20 14.63 -4.56 -0.39
N ASP A 21 15.18 -3.37 -0.59
CA ASP A 21 16.50 -2.98 -0.09
C ASP A 21 16.51 -2.67 1.41
N ASN A 22 15.33 -2.39 1.99
CA ASN A 22 15.15 -2.02 3.40
C ASN A 22 14.03 -2.84 4.06
N PRO A 23 14.14 -4.17 4.16
CA PRO A 23 13.04 -5.04 4.59
C PRO A 23 12.54 -4.72 6.01
N ALA A 24 13.40 -4.17 6.88
CA ALA A 24 13.06 -3.77 8.25
C ALA A 24 11.98 -2.68 8.37
N VAL A 25 11.51 -2.10 7.26
CA VAL A 25 10.37 -1.18 7.27
C VAL A 25 9.02 -1.90 7.49
N ARG A 26 8.95 -3.21 7.20
CA ARG A 26 7.79 -4.04 7.50
C ARG A 26 7.70 -4.31 9.00
N LYS A 27 6.50 -4.66 9.48
CA LYS A 27 6.36 -5.12 10.87
C LYS A 27 6.96 -6.51 11.02
N ASP A 28 7.60 -6.78 12.16
CA ASP A 28 8.21 -8.07 12.52
C ASP A 28 7.26 -9.26 12.29
N ALA A 29 5.96 -9.07 12.52
CA ALA A 29 4.92 -10.09 12.31
C ALA A 29 4.74 -10.52 10.84
N TYR A 30 5.34 -9.82 9.89
CA TYR A 30 5.34 -10.13 8.46
C TYR A 30 6.71 -10.61 7.96
N GLU A 31 7.65 -10.86 8.87
CA GLU A 31 8.97 -11.41 8.55
C GLU A 31 8.91 -12.93 8.44
N TYR A 32 8.43 -13.42 7.31
CA TYR A 32 8.50 -14.84 6.96
C TYR A 32 9.75 -15.12 6.11
N GLU A 33 10.37 -16.28 6.32
CA GLU A 33 11.43 -16.78 5.42
C GLU A 33 10.85 -16.91 3.99
N ASP A 34 11.66 -16.58 2.98
CA ASP A 34 11.34 -16.68 1.54
C ASP A 34 10.15 -15.85 1.00
N THR A 35 9.76 -14.77 1.70
CA THR A 35 8.69 -13.86 1.23
C THR A 35 9.25 -12.51 0.75
N ASP A 36 8.80 -12.02 -0.42
CA ASP A 36 9.17 -10.69 -0.95
C ASP A 36 8.83 -9.61 0.09
N PRO A 37 9.80 -8.78 0.55
CA PRO A 37 9.57 -7.77 1.58
C PRO A 37 8.46 -6.75 1.28
N VAL A 38 8.06 -6.59 0.01
CA VAL A 38 6.90 -5.74 -0.33
C VAL A 38 5.61 -6.28 0.28
N GLN A 39 5.51 -7.61 0.46
CA GLN A 39 4.40 -8.23 1.17
C GLN A 39 4.48 -7.87 2.66
N GLY A 40 3.42 -7.25 3.18
CA GLY A 40 3.38 -6.75 4.56
C GLY A 40 3.86 -5.29 4.73
N ALA A 41 4.26 -4.61 3.65
CA ALA A 41 4.59 -3.19 3.64
C ALA A 41 3.42 -2.29 3.16
N CYS A 42 2.19 -2.82 3.12
CA CYS A 42 1.01 -2.16 2.54
C CYS A 42 0.75 -0.74 3.07
N TYR A 43 0.89 -0.51 4.38
CA TYR A 43 0.73 0.84 4.96
C TYR A 43 1.76 1.83 4.40
N LEU A 44 3.04 1.48 4.44
CA LEU A 44 4.12 2.37 4.00
C LEU A 44 4.02 2.63 2.50
N LEU A 45 3.78 1.59 1.71
CA LEU A 45 3.71 1.69 0.26
C LEU A 45 2.48 2.51 -0.19
N ALA A 46 1.32 2.30 0.44
CA ALA A 46 0.12 3.10 0.16
C ALA A 46 0.33 4.56 0.55
N GLU A 47 0.89 4.85 1.73
CA GLU A 47 1.14 6.23 2.18
C GLU A 47 2.17 6.94 1.30
N ALA A 48 3.29 6.28 0.99
CA ALA A 48 4.34 6.86 0.16
C ALA A 48 3.87 7.13 -1.26
N TYR A 49 3.19 6.16 -1.89
CA TYR A 49 2.70 6.36 -3.25
C TYR A 49 1.60 7.42 -3.31
N PHE A 50 0.69 7.46 -2.33
CA PHE A 50 -0.31 8.51 -2.21
C PHE A 50 0.34 9.90 -2.24
N HIS A 51 1.37 10.13 -1.42
CA HIS A 51 2.04 11.44 -1.38
C HIS A 51 2.86 11.74 -2.63
N ALA A 52 3.45 10.74 -3.27
CA ALA A 52 4.27 10.93 -4.47
C ALA A 52 3.45 11.16 -5.75
N ALA A 53 2.27 10.55 -5.86
CA ALA A 53 1.55 10.42 -7.13
C ALA A 53 0.28 11.28 -7.24
N GLY A 54 0.15 12.33 -6.43
CA GLY A 54 -0.93 13.33 -6.55
C GLY A 54 -1.91 13.38 -5.38
N GLY A 55 -1.72 12.57 -4.33
CA GLY A 55 -2.45 12.67 -3.08
C GLY A 55 -3.97 12.60 -3.25
N GLN A 56 -4.68 13.50 -2.57
CA GLN A 56 -6.15 13.55 -2.56
C GLN A 56 -6.76 13.84 -3.93
N ASP A 57 -6.02 14.49 -4.83
CA ASP A 57 -6.51 14.81 -6.17
C ASP A 57 -6.59 13.56 -7.05
N SER A 58 -5.84 12.50 -6.69
CA SER A 58 -5.66 11.30 -7.51
C SER A 58 -6.16 10.01 -6.84
N PHE A 59 -6.27 9.98 -5.51
CA PHE A 59 -6.58 8.75 -4.78
C PHE A 59 -7.49 8.94 -3.57
N ASP A 60 -8.32 7.94 -3.34
CA ASP A 60 -8.99 7.65 -2.07
C ASP A 60 -8.23 6.54 -1.31
N VAL A 61 -8.15 6.66 0.02
CA VAL A 61 -7.39 5.72 0.87
C VAL A 61 -8.33 4.70 1.51
N TYR A 62 -8.08 3.43 1.31
CA TYR A 62 -8.91 2.36 1.85
C TYR A 62 -8.16 1.47 2.83
N ARG A 63 -8.91 0.99 3.82
CA ARG A 63 -8.46 -0.03 4.76
C ARG A 63 -9.46 -1.18 4.77
N LEU A 64 -8.97 -2.39 4.56
CA LEU A 64 -9.67 -3.63 4.82
C LEU A 64 -9.26 -4.14 6.19
N ASP A 65 -10.23 -4.42 7.06
CA ASP A 65 -10.01 -5.05 8.35
C ASP A 65 -10.39 -6.53 8.24
N TRP A 66 -9.41 -7.44 8.36
CA TRP A 66 -9.63 -8.86 8.09
C TRP A 66 -10.62 -9.50 9.07
N SER A 67 -10.69 -8.97 10.29
CA SER A 67 -11.66 -9.37 11.31
C SER A 67 -13.11 -9.02 10.93
N GLU A 68 -13.34 -8.02 10.06
CA GLU A 68 -14.67 -7.71 9.52
C GLU A 68 -15.10 -8.71 8.43
N VAL A 69 -14.13 -9.33 7.73
CA VAL A 69 -14.38 -10.39 6.74
C VAL A 69 -14.62 -11.73 7.44
N ASN A 70 -13.73 -12.07 8.37
CA ASN A 70 -13.80 -13.28 9.19
C ASN A 70 -13.25 -12.98 10.59
N PRO A 71 -14.05 -13.12 11.66
CA PRO A 71 -13.61 -12.84 13.03
C PRO A 71 -12.37 -13.63 13.51
N ALA A 72 -12.02 -14.73 12.83
CA ALA A 72 -10.83 -15.52 13.13
C ALA A 72 -9.54 -14.93 12.54
N TYR A 73 -9.63 -13.96 11.63
CA TYR A 73 -8.49 -13.30 11.01
C TYR A 73 -8.15 -12.01 11.75
N ASP A 74 -6.85 -11.73 11.86
CA ASP A 74 -6.32 -10.50 12.43
C ASP A 74 -5.54 -9.72 11.37
N GLY A 75 -5.34 -8.43 11.62
CA GLY A 75 -4.61 -7.53 10.75
C GLY A 75 -5.50 -6.66 9.87
N ALA A 76 -4.83 -5.73 9.22
CA ALA A 76 -5.46 -4.77 8.33
C ALA A 76 -4.61 -4.60 7.07
N HIS A 77 -5.28 -4.34 5.97
CA HIS A 77 -4.68 -4.15 4.66
C HIS A 77 -5.00 -2.77 4.13
N TRP A 78 -3.97 -2.03 3.72
CA TRP A 78 -4.08 -0.66 3.22
C TRP A 78 -3.80 -0.63 1.73
N PHE A 79 -4.64 0.07 0.99
CA PHE A 79 -4.51 0.24 -0.46
C PHE A 79 -5.13 1.57 -0.89
N LEU A 80 -4.90 1.93 -2.14
CA LEU A 80 -5.48 3.13 -2.75
C LEU A 80 -6.49 2.75 -3.81
N ARG A 81 -7.46 3.62 -4.02
CA ARG A 81 -8.36 3.57 -5.18
C ARG A 81 -8.17 4.84 -5.98
N ARG A 82 -7.85 4.71 -7.26
CA ARG A 82 -7.67 5.86 -8.15
C ARG A 82 -9.00 6.55 -8.40
N SER A 83 -9.01 7.88 -8.26
CA SER A 83 -10.25 8.67 -8.26
C SER A 83 -10.92 8.77 -9.65
N ASP A 84 -10.16 8.58 -10.74
CA ASP A 84 -10.64 8.76 -12.12
C ASP A 84 -11.41 7.54 -12.66
N ASP A 85 -10.94 6.33 -12.37
CA ASP A 85 -11.49 5.09 -12.93
C ASP A 85 -11.76 3.99 -11.88
N GLY A 86 -11.42 4.24 -10.62
CA GLY A 86 -11.66 3.31 -9.52
C GLY A 86 -10.70 2.12 -9.48
N ALA A 87 -9.61 2.13 -10.26
CA ALA A 87 -8.58 1.09 -10.21
C ALA A 87 -8.00 0.97 -8.80
N ILE A 88 -7.74 -0.28 -8.37
CA ILE A 88 -7.11 -0.58 -7.09
C ILE A 88 -5.60 -0.51 -7.28
N VAL A 89 -4.94 0.33 -6.49
CA VAL A 89 -3.48 0.44 -6.48
C VAL A 89 -2.96 -0.14 -5.18
N ASP A 90 -2.23 -1.25 -5.30
CA ASP A 90 -1.67 -1.98 -4.17
C ASP A 90 -0.27 -2.50 -4.49
N LEU A 91 0.71 -1.71 -4.07
CA LEU A 91 2.13 -2.00 -4.28
C LEU A 91 2.66 -3.14 -3.41
N SER A 92 1.88 -3.65 -2.45
CA SER A 92 2.31 -4.72 -1.55
C SER A 92 1.98 -6.12 -2.05
N LEU A 93 1.19 -6.25 -3.12
CA LEU A 93 0.98 -7.51 -3.83
C LEU A 93 2.21 -7.85 -4.69
N SER A 94 2.50 -9.14 -4.86
CA SER A 94 3.60 -9.55 -5.74
C SER A 94 3.19 -9.38 -7.20
N THR A 95 1.96 -9.78 -7.52
CA THR A 95 1.33 -9.67 -8.84
C THR A 95 -0.13 -9.22 -8.72
N PRO A 96 -0.76 -8.69 -9.78
CA PRO A 96 -2.18 -8.34 -9.75
C PRO A 96 -3.10 -9.51 -9.39
N ASP A 97 -2.74 -10.74 -9.79
CA ASP A 97 -3.52 -11.95 -9.54
C ASP A 97 -3.64 -12.27 -8.04
N ASP A 98 -2.66 -11.86 -7.22
CA ASP A 98 -2.71 -12.03 -5.76
C ASP A 98 -3.88 -11.25 -5.11
N GLY A 99 -4.39 -10.24 -5.82
CA GLY A 99 -5.54 -9.44 -5.38
C GLY A 99 -6.90 -10.00 -5.82
N ALA A 100 -6.95 -11.11 -6.57
CA ALA A 100 -8.19 -11.64 -7.12
C ALA A 100 -9.19 -12.08 -6.03
N ASP A 101 -8.68 -12.63 -4.93
CA ASP A 101 -9.47 -13.18 -3.82
C ASP A 101 -9.64 -12.20 -2.65
N VAL A 102 -9.10 -10.99 -2.76
CA VAL A 102 -9.23 -9.97 -1.73
C VAL A 102 -10.65 -9.36 -1.79
N PRO A 103 -11.38 -9.29 -0.66
CA PRO A 103 -12.73 -8.73 -0.61
C PRO A 103 -12.71 -7.20 -0.59
N TRP A 104 -12.28 -6.59 -1.69
CA TRP A 104 -12.10 -5.15 -1.84
C TRP A 104 -13.37 -4.32 -1.57
N ASP A 105 -14.54 -4.92 -1.75
CA ASP A 105 -15.85 -4.32 -1.50
C ASP A 105 -16.19 -4.18 0.00
N GLN A 106 -15.52 -4.95 0.86
CA GLN A 106 -15.68 -4.87 2.31
C GLN A 106 -14.80 -3.79 2.93
N ALA A 107 -13.79 -3.30 2.21
CA ALA A 107 -12.91 -2.24 2.67
C ALA A 107 -13.68 -0.92 2.94
N ARG A 108 -13.13 -0.10 3.84
CA ARG A 108 -13.69 1.20 4.22
C ARG A 108 -12.76 2.33 3.82
N HIS A 109 -13.36 3.41 3.30
CA HIS A 109 -12.65 4.66 3.08
C HIS A 109 -12.17 5.23 4.43
N ARG A 110 -10.90 5.65 4.48
CA ARG A 110 -10.19 6.12 5.67
C ARG A 110 -9.21 7.23 5.29
N ALA A 111 -8.65 7.89 6.29
CA ALA A 111 -7.42 8.66 6.15
C ALA A 111 -6.26 7.88 6.79
N PHE A 112 -5.02 8.17 6.40
CA PHE A 112 -3.84 7.65 7.11
C PHE A 112 -3.80 8.14 8.55
N ILE A 113 -3.01 7.49 9.40
CA ILE A 113 -2.90 7.81 10.83
C ILE A 113 -2.45 9.26 11.04
N THR A 114 -1.59 9.76 10.15
CA THR A 114 -1.06 11.14 10.15
C THR A 114 -1.87 12.08 9.24
N GLY A 115 -3.01 11.64 8.71
CA GLY A 115 -3.84 12.41 7.79
C GLY A 115 -3.16 12.59 6.44
N TYR A 116 -2.91 13.85 6.07
CA TYR A 116 -2.29 14.24 4.79
C TYR A 116 -0.87 14.78 4.95
N THR A 117 -0.27 14.56 6.12
CA THR A 117 1.17 14.76 6.32
C THR A 117 1.81 13.39 6.32
N PRO A 118 2.82 13.13 5.49
CA PRO A 118 3.49 11.83 5.46
C PRO A 118 4.13 11.52 6.81
N SER A 119 3.97 10.29 7.28
CA SER A 119 4.69 9.80 8.46
C SER A 119 6.21 9.88 8.29
N ASN A 120 6.98 9.88 9.40
CA ASN A 120 8.44 9.92 9.33
C ASN A 120 9.04 8.79 8.48
N ARG A 121 8.42 7.60 8.51
CA ARG A 121 8.85 6.46 7.69
C ARG A 121 8.61 6.73 6.21
N THR A 122 7.44 7.29 5.89
CA THR A 122 7.10 7.68 4.53
C THR A 122 8.00 8.80 4.00
N GLN A 123 8.28 9.82 4.81
CA GLN A 123 9.25 10.86 4.44
C GLN A 123 10.64 10.28 4.16
N THR A 124 11.09 9.32 4.97
CA THR A 124 12.37 8.64 4.76
C THR A 124 12.38 7.86 3.45
N ALA A 125 11.32 7.10 3.16
CA ALA A 125 11.18 6.34 1.92
C ALA A 125 11.17 7.26 0.70
N LEU A 126 10.36 8.33 0.73
CA LEU A 126 10.29 9.32 -0.34
C LEU A 126 11.65 9.96 -0.62
N GLN A 127 12.35 10.42 0.44
CA GLN A 127 13.68 11.01 0.30
C GLN A 127 14.69 10.02 -0.30
N ALA A 128 14.64 8.74 0.11
CA ALA A 128 15.56 7.71 -0.38
C ALA A 128 15.38 7.45 -1.89
N VAL A 129 14.17 7.59 -2.42
CA VAL A 129 13.89 7.47 -3.86
C VAL A 129 13.92 8.81 -4.61
N GLY A 130 14.40 9.88 -3.97
CA GLY A 130 14.55 11.20 -4.60
C GLY A 130 13.23 11.97 -4.80
N LEU A 131 12.19 11.61 -4.04
CA LEU A 131 10.86 12.23 -4.09
C LEU A 131 10.64 13.17 -2.90
N HIS A 132 9.80 14.16 -3.11
CA HIS A 132 9.36 15.10 -2.09
C HIS A 132 7.83 15.14 -2.08
N SER A 133 7.25 15.11 -0.87
CA SER A 133 5.80 15.27 -0.63
C SER A 133 5.39 16.74 -0.63
#